data_AF-A0A9Q0IKI5-F1
#
_entry.id   AF-A0A9Q0IKI5-F1
#
_cell.length_a   1.000
_cell.length_b   1.000
_cell.length_c   1.000
_cell.angle_alpha   90.00
_cell.angle_beta   90.00
_cell.angle_gamma   90.00
#
_symmetry.space_group_name_H-M   'P 1'
#
loop_
_entity.id
_entity.type
_entity.pdbx_description
1 polymer ?
#
loop_
_entity_poly.entity_id
_entity_poly.type
_entity_poly.pdbx_seq_one_letter_code
_entity_poly.pdbx_strand_id
1 'polypeptide(L)'
;MVLCVCLAVHQSTPAVCVWALRLLPALCGALCVPLAYLLQVELGGLQYAALGAALLVLMENSLIVQSRFMVLESVLISFQLLSFCYWRFHNTPNRVKYVGVSTYLLLLGIASVHTWQLIGQQATIPCWLHSHKANYPIRYEDGRGSSHQQQVTCYSFKDVNNWWIVKDPGRQELVVNRPPRPVRHGDVVQLLHGMTSRFLNSHDVAAPVSPHAQEVSGYIDFNVSMVIQNLWRVDISNREAESEVGRPLCLRCGWFTSIPRLFSS
;
A
#
# COMPACT_ATOMS: atom_id res chain seq x y z
N MET A 1 27.42 -16.70 -0.01
CA MET A 1 26.98 -15.37 -0.48
C MET A 1 26.33 -14.69 0.71
N VAL A 2 26.96 -13.62 1.17
CA VAL A 2 26.45 -12.74 2.22
C VAL A 2 26.45 -11.35 1.62
N LEU A 3 25.26 -10.84 1.29
CA LEU A 3 25.11 -9.45 0.88
C LEU A 3 24.55 -8.69 2.06
N CYS A 4 25.28 -7.68 2.52
CA CYS A 4 24.75 -6.76 3.51
C CYS A 4 23.89 -5.71 2.80
N VAL A 5 22.64 -5.58 3.22
CA VAL A 5 21.63 -4.74 2.57
C VAL A 5 20.83 -3.98 3.63
N CYS A 6 20.44 -2.75 3.28
CA CYS A 6 19.39 -2.04 3.99
C CYS A 6 18.08 -2.22 3.21
N LEU A 7 17.04 -2.75 3.88
CA LEU A 7 15.76 -3.04 3.25
C LEU A 7 14.80 -1.87 3.47
N ALA A 8 14.34 -1.25 2.37
CA ALA A 8 13.39 -0.14 2.40
C ALA A 8 11.95 -0.66 2.45
N VAL A 9 11.21 -0.25 3.46
CA VAL A 9 9.87 -0.70 3.80
C VAL A 9 8.92 0.49 3.79
N HIS A 10 7.63 0.24 3.53
CA HIS A 10 6.60 1.26 3.66
C HIS A 10 5.73 0.86 4.84
N GLN A 11 5.66 1.72 5.86
CA GLN A 11 4.73 1.54 6.96
C GLN A 11 3.45 2.30 6.66
N SER A 12 2.34 1.57 6.59
CA SER A 12 1.00 2.16 6.58
C SER A 12 0.69 2.69 7.97
N THR A 13 0.36 3.96 8.08
CA THR A 13 -0.01 4.56 9.37
C THR A 13 -1.35 3.98 9.84
N PRO A 14 -1.46 3.43 11.07
CA PRO A 14 -2.70 2.84 11.56
C PRO A 14 -3.81 3.87 11.78
N ALA A 15 -3.46 5.16 11.84
CA ALA A 15 -4.40 6.26 12.05
C ALA A 15 -5.33 6.51 10.85
N VAL A 16 -4.95 6.07 9.64
CA VAL A 16 -5.69 6.39 8.42
C VAL A 16 -6.50 5.17 7.98
N CYS A 17 -7.81 5.22 8.23
CA CYS A 17 -8.75 4.20 7.75
C CYS A 17 -8.80 4.22 6.21
N VAL A 18 -8.06 3.30 5.56
CA VAL A 18 -8.02 3.16 4.09
C VAL A 18 -9.42 2.96 3.49
N TRP A 19 -10.34 2.33 4.24
CA TRP A 19 -11.75 2.20 3.86
C TRP A 19 -12.47 3.53 3.77
N ALA A 20 -12.27 4.42 4.75
CA ALA A 20 -12.85 5.77 4.73
C ALA A 20 -12.31 6.57 3.54
N LEU A 21 -11.03 6.37 3.20
CA LEU A 21 -10.45 6.98 2.01
C LEU A 21 -11.07 6.46 0.71
N ARG A 22 -11.45 5.18 0.63
CA ARG A 22 -12.09 4.64 -0.59
C ARG A 22 -13.57 5.01 -0.71
N LEU A 23 -14.21 5.44 0.36
CA LEU A 23 -15.64 5.75 0.37
C LEU A 23 -15.97 6.99 -0.48
N LEU A 24 -15.19 8.07 -0.36
CA LEU A 24 -15.46 9.32 -1.06
C LEU A 24 -15.39 9.17 -2.60
N PRO A 25 -14.31 8.60 -3.19
CA PRO A 25 -14.26 8.35 -4.64
C PRO A 25 -15.36 7.42 -5.15
N ALA A 26 -15.81 6.45 -4.35
CA ALA A 26 -16.88 5.54 -4.70
C ALA A 26 -18.24 6.24 -4.75
N LEU A 27 -18.55 7.08 -3.76
CA LEU A 27 -19.77 7.89 -3.74
C LEU A 27 -19.81 8.90 -4.89
N CYS A 28 -18.70 9.61 -5.13
CA CYS A 28 -18.60 10.53 -6.26
C CYS A 28 -18.73 9.81 -7.62
N GLY A 29 -18.12 8.63 -7.78
CA GLY A 29 -18.26 7.80 -8.98
C GLY A 29 -19.71 7.35 -9.20
N ALA A 30 -20.42 6.96 -8.15
CA ALA A 30 -21.84 6.60 -8.23
C ALA A 30 -22.73 7.82 -8.60
N LEU A 31 -22.38 9.02 -8.11
CA LEU A 31 -23.06 10.28 -8.44
C LEU A 31 -22.89 10.70 -9.90
N CYS A 32 -21.81 10.29 -10.59
CA CYS A 32 -21.60 10.61 -12.00
C CYS A 32 -22.71 10.07 -12.91
N VAL A 33 -23.29 8.90 -12.58
CA VAL A 33 -24.32 8.24 -13.39
C VAL A 33 -25.63 9.06 -13.47
N PRO A 34 -26.28 9.44 -12.35
CA PRO A 34 -27.48 10.28 -12.40
C PRO A 34 -27.17 11.70 -12.91
N LEU A 35 -25.98 12.23 -12.65
CA LEU A 35 -25.59 13.55 -13.18
C LEU A 35 -25.46 13.54 -14.71
N ALA A 36 -24.91 12.47 -15.30
CA ALA A 36 -24.84 12.31 -16.75
C ALA A 36 -26.23 12.21 -17.40
N TYR A 37 -27.18 11.53 -16.74
CA TYR A 37 -28.58 11.51 -17.17
C TYR A 37 -29.19 12.92 -17.19
N LEU A 38 -29.10 13.63 -16.06
CA LEU A 38 -29.65 14.98 -15.92
C LEU A 38 -29.05 15.96 -16.94
N LEU A 39 -27.74 15.87 -17.15
CA LEU A 39 -27.04 16.67 -18.16
C LEU A 39 -27.63 16.46 -19.56
N GLN A 40 -27.84 15.21 -19.96
CA GLN A 40 -28.34 14.90 -21.29
C GLN A 40 -29.79 15.36 -21.49
N VAL A 41 -30.61 15.31 -20.44
CA VAL A 41 -31.97 15.88 -20.45
C VAL A 41 -31.93 17.40 -20.63
N GLU A 42 -31.03 18.10 -19.93
CA GLU A 42 -30.89 19.56 -20.01
C GLU A 42 -30.29 20.06 -21.33
N LEU A 43 -29.52 19.22 -22.02
CA LEU A 43 -29.05 19.48 -23.38
C LEU A 43 -30.17 19.34 -24.43
N GLY A 44 -31.38 18.95 -24.03
CA GLY A 44 -32.52 18.74 -24.93
C GLY A 44 -32.53 17.36 -25.59
N GLY A 45 -31.79 16.40 -25.03
CA GLY A 45 -31.79 15.02 -25.50
C GLY A 45 -33.11 14.30 -25.21
N LEU A 46 -33.48 13.36 -26.08
CA LEU A 46 -34.59 12.44 -25.84
C LEU A 46 -34.33 11.63 -24.54
N GLN A 47 -35.38 11.28 -23.81
CA GLN A 47 -35.25 10.51 -22.56
C GLN A 47 -34.51 9.18 -22.76
N TYR A 48 -34.72 8.51 -23.90
CA TYR A 48 -33.96 7.29 -24.25
C TYR A 48 -32.48 7.56 -24.51
N ALA A 49 -32.14 8.71 -25.09
CA ALA A 49 -30.74 9.10 -25.27
C ALA A 49 -30.07 9.45 -23.93
N ALA A 50 -30.80 10.07 -23.01
CA ALA A 50 -30.33 10.32 -21.65
C ALA A 50 -30.11 9.03 -20.85
N LEU A 51 -31.03 8.07 -20.96
CA LEU A 51 -30.87 6.75 -20.36
C LEU A 51 -29.66 6.02 -20.95
N GLY A 52 -29.50 6.07 -22.28
CA GLY A 52 -28.35 5.50 -22.97
C GLY A 52 -27.02 6.10 -22.50
N ALA A 53 -26.94 7.43 -22.34
CA ALA A 53 -25.76 8.10 -21.83
C ALA A 53 -25.42 7.67 -20.39
N ALA A 54 -26.42 7.57 -19.52
CA ALA A 54 -26.23 7.11 -18.15
C ALA A 54 -25.75 5.64 -18.09
N LEU A 55 -26.31 4.77 -18.93
CA LEU A 55 -25.88 3.37 -19.03
C LEU A 55 -24.46 3.24 -19.57
N LEU A 56 -24.06 4.06 -20.55
CA LEU A 56 -22.69 4.07 -21.07
C LEU A 56 -21.69 4.47 -19.98
N VAL A 57 -21.99 5.49 -19.17
CA VAL A 57 -21.16 5.91 -18.03
C VAL A 57 -21.15 4.82 -16.94
N LEU A 58 -22.29 4.18 -16.68
CA LEU A 58 -22.39 3.09 -15.70
C LEU A 58 -21.56 1.86 -16.10
N MET A 59 -21.51 1.53 -17.40
CA MET A 59 -20.75 0.40 -17.94
C MET A 59 -19.28 0.74 -18.25
N GLU A 60 -18.86 1.96 -17.95
CA GLU A 60 -17.52 2.43 -18.26
C GLU A 60 -16.51 1.86 -17.25
N ASN A 61 -15.75 0.87 -17.70
CA ASN A 61 -14.85 0.10 -16.84
C ASN A 61 -13.77 0.96 -16.18
N SER A 62 -13.26 2.01 -16.84
CA SER A 62 -12.22 2.85 -16.22
C SER A 62 -12.79 3.60 -15.02
N LEU A 63 -13.98 4.18 -15.14
CA LEU A 63 -14.64 4.90 -14.03
C LEU A 63 -14.99 3.98 -12.84
N ILE A 64 -15.42 2.74 -13.09
CA ILE A 64 -15.65 1.75 -12.02
C ILE A 64 -14.34 1.41 -11.30
N VAL A 65 -13.28 1.16 -12.07
CA VAL A 65 -11.97 0.78 -11.53
C VAL A 65 -11.37 1.94 -10.73
N GLN A 66 -11.41 3.16 -11.28
CA GLN A 66 -10.87 4.36 -10.66
C GLN A 66 -11.62 4.74 -9.39
N SER A 67 -12.97 4.66 -9.38
CA SER A 67 -13.78 5.00 -8.20
C SER A 67 -13.63 4.00 -7.04
N ARG A 68 -13.12 2.79 -7.30
CA ARG A 68 -12.81 1.78 -6.27
C ARG A 68 -11.45 2.00 -5.61
N PHE A 69 -10.51 2.61 -6.33
CA PHE A 69 -9.17 2.91 -5.82
C PHE A 69 -9.12 4.30 -5.19
N MET A 70 -8.02 4.61 -4.51
CA MET A 70 -7.79 5.93 -3.88
C MET A 70 -7.46 7.03 -4.91
N VAL A 71 -8.00 6.90 -6.12
CA VAL A 71 -7.78 7.80 -7.26
C VAL A 71 -8.91 8.82 -7.31
N LEU A 72 -8.58 10.07 -7.59
CA LEU A 72 -9.50 11.21 -7.41
C LEU A 72 -10.17 11.67 -8.70
N GLU A 73 -9.96 10.96 -9.80
CA GLU A 73 -10.55 11.30 -11.10
C GLU A 73 -12.07 11.22 -11.05
N SER A 74 -12.66 10.25 -10.33
CA SER A 74 -14.10 10.17 -10.14
C SER A 74 -14.68 11.36 -9.37
N VAL A 75 -13.95 11.87 -8.37
CA VAL A 75 -14.33 13.08 -7.61
C VAL A 75 -14.31 14.30 -8.53
N LEU A 76 -13.25 14.46 -9.32
CA LEU A 76 -13.11 15.57 -10.25
C LEU A 76 -14.21 15.57 -11.33
N ILE A 77 -14.51 14.41 -11.92
CA ILE A 77 -15.57 14.25 -12.91
C ILE A 77 -16.94 14.61 -12.31
N SER A 78 -17.21 14.20 -11.07
CA SER A 78 -18.48 14.54 -10.40
C SER A 78 -18.67 16.05 -10.21
N PHE A 79 -17.61 16.78 -9.83
CA PHE A 79 -17.65 18.24 -9.69
C PHE A 79 -17.78 18.97 -11.04
N GLN A 80 -17.18 18.43 -12.11
CA GLN A 80 -17.33 18.97 -13.47
C GLN A 80 -18.78 18.83 -13.97
N LEU A 81 -19.38 17.65 -13.83
CA LEU A 81 -20.77 17.41 -14.20
C LEU A 81 -21.73 18.30 -13.39
N LEU A 82 -21.51 18.42 -12.08
CA LEU A 82 -22.32 19.27 -11.21
C LEU A 82 -22.21 20.76 -11.60
N SER A 83 -20.99 21.25 -11.85
CA SER A 83 -20.73 22.61 -12.30
C SER A 83 -21.45 22.93 -13.61
N PHE A 84 -21.37 22.02 -14.58
CA PHE A 84 -22.03 22.21 -15.88
C PHE A 84 -23.57 22.16 -15.77
N CYS A 85 -24.12 21.19 -15.02
CA CYS A 85 -25.56 21.12 -14.76
C CYS A 85 -26.06 22.39 -14.06
N TYR A 86 -25.33 22.89 -13.06
CA TYR A 86 -25.69 24.11 -12.32
C TYR A 86 -25.68 25.35 -13.22
N TRP A 87 -24.66 25.52 -14.06
CA TRP A 87 -24.59 26.60 -15.03
C TRP A 87 -25.78 26.57 -15.99
N ARG A 88 -26.12 25.38 -16.49
CA ARG A 88 -27.17 25.20 -17.50
C ARG A 88 -28.58 25.37 -16.95
N PHE A 89 -28.82 24.92 -15.72
CA PHE A 89 -30.10 25.03 -15.01
C PHE A 89 -30.47 26.49 -14.75
N HIS A 90 -29.47 27.34 -14.51
CA HIS A 90 -29.67 28.76 -14.22
C HIS A 90 -29.35 29.69 -15.39
N ASN A 91 -29.94 29.40 -16.56
CA ASN A 91 -29.84 30.21 -17.77
C ASN A 91 -30.71 31.50 -17.67
N THR A 92 -30.45 32.34 -16.66
CA THR A 92 -31.19 33.57 -16.31
C THR A 92 -30.32 34.82 -16.52
N PRO A 93 -30.90 36.04 -16.56
CA PRO A 93 -30.17 37.30 -16.84
C PRO A 93 -28.96 37.59 -15.94
N ASN A 94 -28.86 36.97 -14.75
CA ASN A 94 -27.73 37.13 -13.82
C ASN A 94 -26.56 36.16 -14.10
N ARG A 95 -26.11 36.10 -15.36
CA ARG A 95 -25.09 35.15 -15.85
C ARG A 95 -23.79 35.14 -15.02
N VAL A 96 -23.36 36.30 -14.52
CA VAL A 96 -22.11 36.46 -13.76
C VAL A 96 -22.13 35.68 -12.44
N LYS A 97 -23.27 35.65 -11.73
CA LYS A 97 -23.39 34.93 -10.45
C LYS A 97 -23.25 33.42 -10.64
N TYR A 98 -23.93 32.88 -11.65
CA TYR A 98 -23.94 31.44 -11.93
C TYR A 98 -22.63 30.94 -12.53
N VAL A 99 -21.99 31.74 -13.40
CA VAL A 99 -20.62 31.46 -13.85
C VAL A 99 -19.66 31.45 -12.65
N GLY A 100 -19.78 32.41 -11.72
CA GLY A 100 -18.98 32.44 -10.49
C GLY A 100 -19.11 31.16 -9.65
N VAL A 101 -20.33 30.71 -9.36
CA VAL A 101 -20.57 29.48 -8.59
C VAL A 101 -20.06 28.24 -9.34
N SER A 102 -20.23 28.18 -10.65
CA SER A 102 -19.74 27.06 -11.48
C SER A 102 -18.21 26.99 -11.46
N THR A 103 -17.54 28.14 -11.60
CA THR A 103 -16.07 28.22 -11.48
C THR A 103 -15.58 27.88 -10.08
N TYR A 104 -16.33 28.26 -9.04
CA TYR A 104 -16.00 27.93 -7.65
C TYR A 104 -16.06 26.42 -7.39
N LEU A 105 -17.10 25.72 -7.89
CA LEU A 105 -17.22 24.26 -7.77
C LEU A 105 -16.07 23.53 -8.46
N LEU A 106 -15.61 24.03 -9.62
CA LEU A 106 -14.47 23.46 -10.33
C LEU A 106 -13.16 23.62 -9.54
N LEU A 107 -12.92 24.82 -9.00
CA LEU A 107 -11.75 25.11 -8.18
C LEU A 107 -11.75 24.29 -6.87
N LEU A 108 -12.93 24.11 -6.26
CA LEU A 108 -13.10 23.23 -5.10
C LEU A 108 -12.76 21.78 -5.44
N GLY A 109 -13.21 21.30 -6.61
CA GLY A 109 -12.84 19.97 -7.12
C GLY A 109 -11.33 19.80 -7.25
N ILE A 110 -10.65 20.75 -7.90
CA ILE A 110 -9.18 20.72 -8.06
C ILE A 110 -8.47 20.80 -6.69
N ALA A 111 -8.91 21.68 -5.80
CA ALA A 111 -8.35 21.81 -4.47
C ALA A 111 -8.52 20.52 -3.64
N SER A 112 -9.68 19.86 -3.75
CA SER A 112 -9.95 18.58 -3.08
C SER A 112 -9.05 17.46 -3.58
N VAL A 113 -8.73 17.46 -4.89
CA VAL A 113 -7.79 16.49 -5.48
C VAL A 113 -6.39 16.71 -4.89
N HIS A 114 -5.94 17.96 -4.87
CA HIS A 114 -4.61 18.31 -4.39
C HIS A 114 -4.44 18.00 -2.88
N THR A 115 -5.42 18.35 -2.04
CA THR A 115 -5.37 18.05 -0.60
C THR A 115 -5.38 16.55 -0.33
N TRP A 116 -6.13 15.79 -1.11
CA TRP A 116 -6.17 14.34 -0.98
C TRP A 116 -4.88 13.65 -1.41
N GLN A 117 -4.21 14.13 -2.46
CA GLN A 117 -2.89 13.64 -2.84
C GLN A 117 -1.87 13.83 -1.70
N LEU A 118 -1.92 14.96 -1.00
CA LEU A 118 -1.07 15.23 0.17
C LEU A 118 -1.37 14.26 1.33
N ILE A 119 -2.65 13.99 1.62
CA ILE A 119 -3.06 13.02 2.65
C ILE A 119 -2.60 11.61 2.28
N GLY A 120 -2.75 11.23 1.01
CA GLY A 120 -2.32 9.94 0.49
C GLY A 120 -0.81 9.71 0.63
N GLN A 121 0.02 10.75 0.38
CA GLN A 121 1.47 10.67 0.59
C GLN A 121 1.83 10.48 2.06
N GLN A 122 1.08 11.09 2.99
CA GLN A 122 1.29 10.89 4.42
C GLN A 122 0.89 9.48 4.92
N ALA A 123 0.06 8.75 4.16
CA ALA A 123 -0.43 7.44 4.57
C ALA A 123 0.65 6.34 4.52
N THR A 124 1.70 6.50 3.72
CA THR A 124 2.82 5.56 3.64
C THR A 124 4.15 6.27 3.80
N ILE A 125 4.78 6.09 4.96
CA ILE A 125 6.09 6.67 5.24
C ILE A 125 7.17 5.64 4.86
N PRO A 126 8.18 6.01 4.05
CA PRO A 126 9.31 5.14 3.80
C PRO A 126 10.15 5.01 5.08
N CYS A 127 10.50 3.80 5.44
CA CYS A 127 11.29 3.47 6.62
C CYS A 127 12.19 2.27 6.33
N TRP A 128 13.17 2.03 7.17
CA TRP A 128 14.11 0.92 7.03
C TRP A 128 13.68 -0.24 7.93
N LEU A 129 13.83 -1.47 7.44
CA LEU A 129 13.68 -2.65 8.28
C LEU A 129 14.75 -2.60 9.38
N HIS A 130 14.31 -2.62 10.63
CA HIS A 130 15.15 -2.35 11.77
C HIS A 130 14.94 -3.40 12.86
N SER A 131 16.00 -3.74 13.59
CA SER A 131 15.88 -4.58 14.79
C SER A 131 16.91 -4.16 15.85
N HIS A 132 16.58 -4.36 17.12
CA HIS A 132 17.44 -3.98 18.25
C HIS A 132 17.27 -5.00 19.38
N LYS A 133 18.09 -4.93 20.44
CA LYS A 133 18.14 -5.95 21.51
C LYS A 133 16.88 -6.08 22.37
N ALA A 134 15.84 -5.28 22.16
CA ALA A 134 14.59 -5.39 22.91
C ALA A 134 13.70 -6.49 22.33
N ASN A 135 12.93 -7.12 23.22
CA ASN A 135 11.99 -8.17 22.89
C ASN A 135 10.56 -7.67 22.99
N TYR A 136 9.62 -8.30 22.28
CA TYR A 136 8.21 -8.05 22.49
C TYR A 136 7.83 -8.35 23.95
N PRO A 137 6.89 -7.60 24.55
CA PRO A 137 6.43 -7.92 25.90
C PRO A 137 5.74 -9.30 25.89
N ILE A 138 5.69 -10.01 27.02
CA ILE A 138 5.05 -11.34 27.08
C ILE A 138 3.54 -11.26 26.75
N ARG A 139 2.92 -10.14 27.12
CA ARG A 139 1.54 -9.81 26.79
C ARG A 139 1.48 -8.40 26.25
N TYR A 140 0.66 -8.19 25.22
CA TYR A 140 0.35 -6.85 24.74
C TYR A 140 -0.64 -6.14 25.69
N GLU A 141 -0.86 -4.84 25.49
CA GLU A 141 -1.74 -4.02 26.32
C GLU A 141 -3.21 -4.52 26.34
N ASP A 142 -3.64 -5.18 25.27
CA ASP A 142 -4.98 -5.78 25.13
C ASP A 142 -5.10 -7.17 25.78
N GLY A 143 -4.04 -7.66 26.44
CA GLY A 143 -4.02 -8.95 27.12
C GLY A 143 -3.71 -10.15 26.24
N ARG A 144 -3.53 -9.98 24.92
CA ARG A 144 -3.09 -11.06 24.02
C ARG A 144 -1.66 -11.48 24.35
N GLY A 145 -1.37 -12.78 24.23
CA GLY A 145 -0.02 -13.31 24.36
C GLY A 145 0.85 -12.99 23.15
N SER A 146 2.13 -12.70 23.38
CA SER A 146 3.15 -12.52 22.35
C SER A 146 4.23 -13.60 22.48
N SER A 147 5.06 -13.72 21.45
CA SER A 147 6.17 -14.67 21.35
C SER A 147 7.35 -14.36 22.27
N HIS A 148 7.42 -13.14 22.81
CA HIS A 148 8.58 -12.62 23.55
C HIS A 148 9.91 -12.68 22.76
N GLN A 149 9.85 -12.80 21.43
CA GLN A 149 11.02 -12.77 20.55
C GLN A 149 11.54 -11.35 20.34
N GLN A 150 12.68 -11.21 19.64
CA GLN A 150 13.28 -9.90 19.37
C GLN A 150 12.36 -9.06 18.48
N GLN A 151 12.24 -7.77 18.81
CA GLN A 151 11.42 -6.85 18.04
C GLN A 151 12.03 -6.57 16.67
N VAL A 152 11.17 -6.54 15.66
CA VAL A 152 11.49 -6.04 14.32
C VAL A 152 10.52 -4.91 14.01
N THR A 153 11.07 -3.76 13.66
CA THR A 153 10.30 -2.51 13.49
C THR A 153 10.67 -1.82 12.19
N CYS A 154 9.97 -0.72 11.90
CA CYS A 154 10.32 0.19 10.82
C CYS A 154 10.89 1.47 11.42
N TYR A 155 12.11 1.83 11.05
CA TYR A 155 12.80 3.01 11.58
C TYR A 155 13.10 4.01 10.46
N SER A 156 12.75 5.29 10.67
CA SER A 156 12.80 6.30 9.61
C SER A 156 14.21 6.81 9.30
N PHE A 157 15.16 6.65 10.23
CA PHE A 157 16.52 7.18 10.09
C PHE A 157 17.52 6.08 9.75
N LYS A 158 18.68 6.48 9.22
CA LYS A 158 19.79 5.58 8.94
C LYS A 158 20.45 5.15 10.26
N ASP A 159 20.57 3.85 10.47
CA ASP A 159 21.16 3.23 11.67
C ASP A 159 21.94 1.97 11.29
N VAL A 160 22.92 1.56 12.10
CA VAL A 160 23.63 0.28 11.97
C VAL A 160 22.70 -0.92 12.18
N ASN A 161 21.65 -0.75 12.98
CA ASN A 161 20.57 -1.72 13.22
C ASN A 161 19.60 -1.86 12.03
N ASN A 162 19.83 -1.14 10.93
CA ASN A 162 19.08 -1.33 9.69
C ASN A 162 19.76 -2.32 8.72
N TRP A 163 20.94 -2.84 9.09
CA TRP A 163 21.74 -3.71 8.22
C TRP A 163 21.34 -5.17 8.37
N TRP A 164 21.01 -5.79 7.23
CA TRP A 164 20.63 -7.19 7.13
C TRP A 164 21.54 -7.94 6.18
N ILE A 165 21.81 -9.20 6.49
CA ILE A 165 22.60 -10.12 5.68
C ILE A 165 21.65 -11.07 4.97
N VAL A 166 21.68 -11.07 3.63
CA VAL A 166 21.01 -12.07 2.82
C VAL A 166 21.87 -13.33 2.78
N LYS A 167 21.31 -14.44 3.27
CA LYS A 167 21.97 -15.74 3.38
C LYS A 167 21.22 -16.79 2.54
N ASP A 168 21.99 -17.67 1.88
CA ASP A 168 21.46 -18.85 1.20
C ASP A 168 21.16 -19.94 2.25
N PRO A 169 19.91 -20.47 2.34
CA PRO A 169 19.56 -21.47 3.35
C PRO A 169 20.34 -22.78 3.22
N GLY A 170 20.85 -23.11 2.02
CA GLY A 170 21.64 -24.32 1.78
C GLY A 170 23.11 -24.19 2.19
N ARG A 171 23.55 -23.00 2.66
CA ARG A 171 24.94 -22.75 3.04
C ARG A 171 25.05 -22.27 4.47
N GLN A 172 25.86 -22.95 5.27
CA GLN A 172 26.06 -22.55 6.66
C GLN A 172 26.99 -21.34 6.79
N GLU A 173 27.98 -21.22 5.90
CA GLU A 173 29.00 -20.18 5.93
C GLU A 173 28.46 -18.79 5.55
N LEU A 174 28.92 -17.78 6.30
CA LEU A 174 28.67 -16.36 6.01
C LEU A 174 29.70 -15.75 5.05
N VAL A 175 30.45 -16.58 4.31
CA VAL A 175 31.50 -16.12 3.41
C VAL A 175 30.91 -15.66 2.08
N VAL A 176 31.42 -14.54 1.58
CA VAL A 176 31.08 -14.02 0.25
C VAL A 176 31.86 -14.82 -0.78
N ASN A 177 31.14 -15.47 -1.70
CA ASN A 177 31.75 -16.20 -2.80
C ASN A 177 32.53 -15.22 -3.69
N ARG A 178 33.62 -15.70 -4.30
CA ARG A 178 34.30 -15.01 -5.39
C ARG A 178 34.19 -15.88 -6.65
N PRO A 179 33.42 -15.46 -7.69
CA PRO A 179 32.62 -14.24 -7.79
C PRO A 179 31.35 -14.27 -6.92
N PRO A 180 30.79 -13.10 -6.56
CA PRO A 180 29.52 -13.03 -5.84
C PRO A 180 28.39 -13.58 -6.70
N ARG A 181 27.58 -14.47 -6.13
CA ARG A 181 26.30 -14.89 -6.74
C ARG A 181 25.35 -13.68 -6.69
N PRO A 182 24.57 -13.36 -7.72
CA PRO A 182 23.49 -12.37 -7.62
C PRO A 182 22.21 -13.00 -7.05
N VAL A 183 21.40 -12.23 -6.32
CA VAL A 183 20.04 -12.63 -5.91
C VAL A 183 19.09 -12.42 -7.09
N ARG A 184 18.30 -13.45 -7.42
CA ARG A 184 17.33 -13.41 -8.51
C ARG A 184 15.91 -13.47 -7.98
N HIS A 185 14.95 -13.08 -8.83
CA HIS A 185 13.54 -13.28 -8.56
C HIS A 185 13.23 -14.78 -8.35
N GLY A 186 12.43 -15.08 -7.32
CA GLY A 186 12.04 -16.44 -6.95
C GLY A 186 13.03 -17.15 -6.03
N ASP A 187 14.22 -16.58 -5.78
CA ASP A 187 15.19 -17.15 -4.84
C ASP A 187 14.61 -17.21 -3.42
N VAL A 188 14.93 -18.29 -2.70
CA VAL A 188 14.59 -18.44 -1.28
C VAL A 188 15.83 -18.11 -0.45
N VAL A 189 15.68 -17.16 0.47
CA VAL A 189 16.76 -16.61 1.28
C VAL A 189 16.39 -16.58 2.75
N GLN A 190 17.42 -16.48 3.59
CA GLN A 190 17.30 -16.14 5.01
C GLN A 190 17.82 -14.72 5.20
N LEU A 191 17.17 -13.95 6.06
CA LEU A 191 17.61 -12.60 6.43
C LEU A 191 18.15 -12.65 7.85
N LEU A 192 19.43 -12.33 8.02
CA LEU A 192 20.12 -12.32 9.30
C LEU A 192 20.40 -10.87 9.71
N HIS A 193 19.94 -10.44 10.87
CA HIS A 193 20.20 -9.10 11.35
C HIS A 193 21.68 -8.92 11.71
N GLY A 194 22.33 -7.88 11.16
CA GLY A 194 23.78 -7.71 11.26
C GLY A 194 24.29 -7.52 12.68
N MET A 195 23.60 -6.73 13.51
CA MET A 195 24.05 -6.40 14.86
C MET A 195 23.74 -7.47 15.90
N THR A 196 22.63 -8.19 15.76
CA THR A 196 22.13 -9.14 16.77
C THR A 196 22.28 -10.59 16.35
N SER A 197 22.65 -10.85 15.09
CA SER A 197 22.76 -12.20 14.52
C SER A 197 21.50 -13.04 14.70
N ARG A 198 20.32 -12.39 14.70
CA ARG A 198 19.01 -13.08 14.74
C ARG A 198 18.42 -13.17 13.35
N PHE A 199 17.79 -14.30 13.05
CA PHE A 199 17.11 -14.50 11.78
C PHE A 199 15.74 -13.82 11.81
N LEU A 200 15.38 -13.15 10.71
CA LEU A 200 14.04 -12.68 10.49
C LEU A 200 13.09 -13.88 10.41
N ASN A 201 12.05 -13.85 11.23
CA ASN A 201 11.13 -14.94 11.45
C ASN A 201 9.71 -14.42 11.42
N SER A 202 8.78 -15.25 10.96
CA SER A 202 7.35 -15.06 11.20
C SER A 202 6.79 -16.36 11.76
N HIS A 203 5.66 -16.28 12.45
CA HIS A 203 5.10 -17.43 13.15
C HIS A 203 3.64 -17.16 13.48
N ASP A 204 2.93 -18.20 13.93
CA ASP A 204 1.50 -18.15 14.20
C ASP A 204 1.17 -17.47 15.54
N VAL A 205 1.56 -16.20 15.66
CA VAL A 205 1.20 -15.28 16.73
C VAL A 205 0.66 -14.02 16.07
N ALA A 206 -0.44 -13.49 16.61
CA ALA A 206 -1.05 -12.27 16.07
C ALA A 206 -0.12 -11.06 16.24
N ALA A 207 0.04 -10.25 15.20
CA ALA A 207 0.89 -9.06 15.23
C ALA A 207 0.42 -8.05 16.30
N PRO A 208 1.34 -7.21 16.83
CA PRO A 208 1.03 -6.32 17.95
C PRO A 208 -0.08 -5.31 17.62
N VAL A 209 -0.04 -4.69 16.43
CA VAL A 209 -1.00 -3.65 16.03
C VAL A 209 -2.16 -4.20 15.18
N SER A 210 -1.91 -5.22 14.37
CA SER A 210 -2.88 -5.77 13.43
C SER A 210 -3.16 -7.25 13.76
N PRO A 211 -4.15 -7.57 14.62
CA PRO A 211 -4.36 -8.93 15.11
C PRO A 211 -4.68 -9.96 14.00
N HIS A 212 -5.13 -9.48 12.84
CA HIS A 212 -5.42 -10.31 11.66
C HIS A 212 -4.17 -10.74 10.88
N ALA A 213 -2.99 -10.19 11.21
CA ALA A 213 -1.72 -10.51 10.59
C ALA A 213 -0.81 -11.27 11.56
N GLN A 214 0.19 -11.96 11.02
CA GLN A 214 1.20 -12.68 11.82
C GLN A 214 2.31 -11.73 12.30
N GLU A 215 2.82 -11.99 13.50
CA GLU A 215 3.97 -11.29 14.07
C GLU A 215 5.23 -11.59 13.24
N VAL A 216 6.04 -10.55 13.04
CA VAL A 216 7.37 -10.66 12.45
C VAL A 216 8.37 -10.30 13.53
N SER A 217 9.32 -11.18 13.78
CA SER A 217 10.25 -11.10 14.90
C SER A 217 11.67 -11.53 14.49
N GLY A 218 12.65 -11.20 15.31
CA GLY A 218 13.97 -11.82 15.27
C GLY A 218 13.95 -13.09 16.11
N TYR A 219 14.17 -14.25 15.49
CA TYR A 219 14.10 -15.53 16.19
C TYR A 219 15.12 -15.60 17.32
N ILE A 220 14.62 -15.91 18.52
CA ILE A 220 15.44 -16.25 19.68
C ILE A 220 15.06 -17.68 20.09
N ASP A 221 16.07 -18.54 20.19
CA ASP A 221 15.90 -19.89 20.71
C ASP A 221 15.81 -19.83 22.24
N PHE A 222 14.58 -19.74 22.75
CA PHE A 222 14.30 -19.84 24.19
C PHE A 222 14.10 -21.28 24.66
N ASN A 223 14.43 -22.29 23.85
CA ASN A 223 14.09 -23.69 24.11
C ASN A 223 12.56 -23.91 24.28
N VAL A 224 11.77 -23.10 23.59
CA VAL A 224 10.30 -23.16 23.53
C VAL A 224 9.90 -23.83 22.21
N SER A 225 8.80 -24.57 22.21
CA SER A 225 8.27 -25.39 21.09
C SER A 225 7.86 -24.62 19.81
N MET A 226 8.30 -23.38 19.62
CA MET A 226 7.99 -22.58 18.43
C MET A 226 8.96 -22.93 17.30
N VAL A 227 8.42 -23.53 16.25
CA VAL A 227 9.18 -23.86 15.04
C VAL A 227 9.58 -22.58 14.31
N ILE A 228 10.85 -22.46 14.00
CA ILE A 228 11.39 -21.34 13.21
C ILE A 228 10.86 -21.38 11.77
N GLN A 229 10.35 -20.24 11.28
CA GLN A 229 9.99 -20.00 9.88
C GLN A 229 10.77 -18.79 9.37
N ASN A 230 12.02 -19.02 8.97
CA ASN A 230 12.95 -17.98 8.55
C ASN A 230 13.28 -17.98 7.05
N LEU A 231 12.52 -18.73 6.25
CA LEU A 231 12.68 -18.81 4.80
C LEU A 231 11.76 -17.82 4.11
N TRP A 232 12.35 -16.96 3.29
CA TRP A 232 11.67 -15.88 2.59
C TRP A 232 11.92 -16.00 1.09
N ARG A 233 10.85 -15.97 0.28
CA ARG A 233 10.95 -15.92 -1.18
C ARG A 233 11.11 -14.46 -1.63
N VAL A 234 12.01 -14.22 -2.58
CA VAL A 234 12.28 -12.88 -3.13
C VAL A 234 11.43 -12.62 -4.38
N ASP A 235 10.46 -11.71 -4.28
CA ASP A 235 9.68 -11.27 -5.44
C ASP A 235 10.12 -9.88 -5.96
N ILE A 236 10.53 -9.80 -7.24
CA ILE A 236 10.95 -8.54 -7.89
C ILE A 236 9.85 -8.13 -8.86
N SER A 237 9.23 -6.98 -8.60
CA SER A 237 8.08 -6.48 -9.37
C SER A 237 8.45 -5.53 -10.51
N ASN A 238 9.53 -4.76 -10.37
CA ASN A 238 9.96 -3.82 -11.42
C ASN A 238 10.92 -4.51 -12.41
N ARG A 239 10.40 -5.50 -13.14
CA ARG A 239 11.20 -6.33 -14.07
C ARG A 239 11.68 -5.57 -15.31
N GLU A 240 11.01 -4.47 -15.68
CA GLU A 240 11.36 -3.69 -16.87
C GLU A 240 12.63 -2.83 -16.70
N ALA A 241 13.14 -2.70 -15.47
CA ALA A 241 14.42 -2.03 -15.18
C ALA A 241 15.62 -3.01 -15.17
N GLU A 242 15.48 -4.22 -15.74
CA GLU A 242 16.49 -5.30 -15.74
C GLU A 242 17.75 -5.00 -16.58
N SER A 243 17.79 -3.93 -17.38
CA SER A 243 18.93 -3.65 -18.27
C SER A 243 20.15 -3.04 -17.58
N GLU A 244 20.11 -2.68 -16.30
CA GLU A 244 21.26 -2.08 -15.60
C GLU A 244 21.73 -2.94 -14.41
N VAL A 245 22.81 -3.69 -14.64
CA VAL A 245 23.60 -4.34 -13.60
C VAL A 245 24.10 -3.27 -12.61
N GLY A 246 23.64 -3.32 -11.35
CA GLY A 246 24.21 -2.50 -10.26
C GLY A 246 23.23 -1.66 -9.43
N ARG A 247 21.92 -1.70 -9.68
CA ARG A 247 20.97 -0.99 -8.81
C ARG A 247 20.78 -1.72 -7.47
N PRO A 248 20.68 -0.99 -6.33
CA PRO A 248 20.35 -1.59 -5.04
C PRO A 248 18.98 -2.25 -5.11
N LEU A 249 18.88 -3.51 -4.66
CA LEU A 249 17.63 -4.27 -4.55
C LEU A 249 16.66 -3.50 -3.64
N CYS A 250 15.68 -2.82 -4.23
CA CYS A 250 14.61 -2.14 -3.50
C CYS A 250 13.52 -3.16 -3.14
N LEU A 251 13.72 -3.86 -2.03
CA LEU A 251 12.83 -4.90 -1.55
C LEU A 251 11.83 -4.28 -0.56
N ARG A 252 10.61 -3.92 -1.00
CA ARG A 252 9.50 -3.58 -0.08
C ARG A 252 9.08 -4.82 0.74
N CYS A 253 8.70 -4.66 2.01
CA CYS A 253 8.24 -5.77 2.86
C CYS A 253 6.98 -6.51 2.38
N GLY A 254 6.25 -6.02 1.37
CA GLY A 254 5.18 -6.79 0.72
C GLY A 254 5.68 -7.90 -0.21
N TRP A 255 6.99 -7.97 -0.51
CA TRP A 255 7.59 -8.88 -1.48
C TRP A 255 8.34 -10.07 -0.86
N PHE A 256 8.31 -10.17 0.47
CA PHE A 256 8.77 -11.34 1.18
C PHE A 256 7.55 -12.04 1.75
N THR A 257 7.06 -13.03 1.02
CA THR A 257 6.10 -13.97 1.60
C THR A 257 6.90 -14.97 2.42
N SER A 258 6.61 -15.07 3.72
CA SER A 258 7.01 -16.26 4.47
C SER A 258 6.39 -17.43 3.74
N ILE A 259 7.18 -18.45 3.40
CA ILE A 259 6.63 -19.64 2.74
C ILE A 259 5.86 -20.39 3.82
N PRO A 260 4.51 -20.38 3.82
CA PRO A 260 3.78 -21.22 4.75
C PRO A 260 4.09 -22.66 4.32
N ARG A 261 4.32 -23.57 5.27
CA ARG A 261 4.13 -24.97 4.92
C ARG A 261 2.68 -25.09 4.48
N LEU A 262 2.46 -25.37 3.20
CA LEU A 262 1.23 -26.03 2.75
C LEU A 262 1.06 -27.21 3.71
N PHE A 263 0.00 -27.19 4.51
CA PHE A 263 -0.46 -28.39 5.19
C PHE A 263 -0.73 -29.41 4.08
N SER A 264 0.22 -30.31 3.85
CA SER A 264 -0.05 -31.54 3.13
C SER A 264 -0.84 -32.43 4.08
N SER A 265 -2.13 -32.62 3.75
CA SER A 265 -3.02 -33.74 4.12
C SER A 265 -2.80 -34.39 5.49
#